data_AF-A0A925X2H7-F1
#
_entry.id   AF-A0A925X2H7-F1
#
_cell.length_a   1.000
_cell.length_b   1.000
_cell.length_c   1.000
_cell.angle_alpha   90.00
_cell.angle_beta   90.00
_cell.angle_gamma   90.00
#
_symmetry.space_group_name_H-M   'P 1'
#
loop_
_entity.id
_entity.type
_entity.pdbx_description
1 polymer ?
#
loop_
_entity_poly.entity_id
_entity_poly.type
_entity_poly.pdbx_seq_one_letter_code
_entity_poly.pdbx_strand_id
1 'polypeptide(L)'
;KVEAIGNIFFDINNAALSITQQSVANGTWTGLGDGVNWNQGTNWTNNAVPGAGDAVTVNVGSNPTITVAGAQSVLSVNSSEALNITGSLSVAQASTFNSPVTLTGGTFTGNGNATFTGGLTWNGGTMTGSGNATIPIGATFSLTGAGVSYTSRPLVINGTGSLATGGNKVLVVNSLTIGGQLDLNDNDLVIDYTGGTQLGTTQSQINAARNGGNWLGTSGITSTSARNASPQNTTLGAIESGAYLALNPGGTFSGATTDTTAVLVKYTYYGDVDFNGIVDFDDYSSIDAGFNNNRTGWLNGDVDGNGIVDFDDYSLIDQAFNTQGGAL
;
A
#
# COMPACT_ATOMS: atom_id res chain seq x y z
N LYS A 1 -16.31 8.96 41.63
CA LYS A 1 -16.99 10.22 42.01
C LYS A 1 -18.33 10.22 41.30
N VAL A 2 -19.43 10.07 42.04
CA VAL A 2 -20.80 10.13 41.52
C VAL A 2 -21.24 11.57 41.71
N GLU A 3 -21.41 12.31 40.61
CA GLU A 3 -22.07 13.63 40.65
C GLU A 3 -23.57 13.37 40.73
N ALA A 4 -24.15 13.69 41.89
CA ALA A 4 -25.58 13.56 42.13
C ALA A 4 -26.31 14.74 41.46
N ILE A 5 -27.04 14.46 40.37
CA ILE A 5 -27.98 15.39 39.78
C ILE A 5 -29.32 15.22 40.52
N GLY A 6 -29.52 15.99 41.59
CA GLY A 6 -30.81 16.16 42.25
C GLY A 6 -31.27 15.01 43.15
N ASN A 7 -32.10 15.35 44.13
CA ASN A 7 -32.71 14.38 45.05
C ASN A 7 -33.79 13.60 44.29
N ILE A 8 -33.45 12.42 43.76
CA ILE A 8 -34.45 11.48 43.26
C ILE A 8 -34.97 10.67 44.46
N PHE A 9 -36.19 10.96 44.88
CA PHE A 9 -36.92 10.14 45.84
C PHE A 9 -37.77 9.11 45.07
N PHE A 10 -37.57 7.82 45.34
CA PHE A 10 -38.41 6.75 44.78
C PHE A 10 -39.44 6.32 45.83
N ASP A 11 -40.74 6.42 45.50
CA ASP A 11 -41.82 5.85 46.32
C ASP A 11 -41.99 4.37 45.98
N ILE A 12 -41.69 3.50 46.95
CA ILE A 12 -41.69 2.03 46.82
C ILE A 12 -42.99 1.38 47.32
N ASN A 13 -44.01 2.17 47.67
CA ASN A 13 -45.25 1.65 48.26
C ASN A 13 -46.27 1.08 47.26
N ASN A 14 -45.98 1.09 45.95
CA ASN A 14 -46.79 0.42 44.94
C ASN A 14 -45.91 -0.55 44.15
N ALA A 15 -46.08 -1.85 44.43
CA ALA A 15 -45.21 -2.91 43.97
C ALA A 15 -45.22 -3.06 42.43
N ALA A 16 -44.19 -2.51 41.77
CA ALA A 16 -43.52 -3.05 40.58
C ALA A 16 -42.50 -2.03 40.02
N LEU A 17 -41.45 -1.69 40.79
CA LEU A 17 -40.29 -1.03 40.18
C LEU A 17 -39.45 -2.10 39.47
N SER A 18 -39.45 -2.08 38.14
CA SER A 18 -38.50 -2.86 37.34
C SER A 18 -37.42 -1.93 36.79
N ILE A 19 -36.16 -2.17 37.18
CA ILE A 19 -35.00 -1.57 36.51
C ILE A 19 -34.53 -2.60 35.49
N THR A 20 -34.84 -2.36 34.23
CA THR A 20 -34.31 -3.18 33.12
C THR A 20 -32.98 -2.59 32.70
N GLN A 21 -31.87 -3.22 33.07
CA GLN A 21 -30.58 -2.90 32.44
C GLN A 21 -30.64 -3.40 31.00
N GLN A 22 -30.77 -2.49 30.04
CA GLN A 22 -30.58 -2.82 28.64
C GLN A 22 -29.09 -3.12 28.44
N SER A 23 -28.73 -4.36 28.14
CA SER A 23 -27.37 -4.70 27.73
C SER A 23 -27.09 -4.01 26.41
N VAL A 24 -26.40 -2.87 26.44
CA VAL A 24 -25.89 -2.24 25.22
C VAL A 24 -24.69 -3.06 24.77
N ALA A 25 -24.67 -3.48 23.51
CA ALA A 25 -23.48 -4.12 22.95
C ALA A 25 -22.27 -3.20 23.14
N ASN A 26 -21.13 -3.78 23.50
CA ASN A 26 -19.87 -3.04 23.53
C ASN A 26 -19.45 -2.67 22.08
N GLY A 27 -18.61 -1.65 21.92
CA GLY A 27 -18.05 -1.30 20.60
C GLY A 27 -18.49 0.03 20.01
N THR A 28 -19.40 0.77 20.62
CA THR A 28 -19.72 2.14 20.16
C THR A 28 -18.81 3.16 20.83
N TRP A 29 -18.12 3.98 20.03
CA TRP A 29 -17.32 5.12 20.49
C TRP A 29 -18.23 6.23 21.01
N THR A 30 -18.03 6.63 22.26
CA THR A 30 -18.75 7.74 22.90
C THR A 30 -17.91 9.00 22.95
N GLY A 31 -16.58 8.86 22.98
CA GLY A 31 -15.63 9.96 23.15
C GLY A 31 -15.73 10.68 24.51
N LEU A 32 -16.41 10.09 25.50
CA LEU A 32 -16.67 10.71 26.82
C LEU A 32 -15.46 10.66 27.77
N GLY A 33 -14.40 9.93 27.42
CA GLY A 33 -13.13 9.93 28.12
C GLY A 33 -12.24 11.09 27.68
N ASP A 34 -11.06 10.78 27.15
CA ASP A 34 -10.16 11.77 26.54
C ASP A 34 -10.53 12.13 25.09
N GLY A 35 -11.49 11.41 24.48
CA GLY A 35 -12.02 11.67 23.16
C GLY A 35 -11.14 11.24 21.98
N VAL A 36 -9.94 10.67 22.24
CA VAL A 36 -8.97 10.37 21.17
C VAL A 36 -8.24 9.02 21.31
N ASN A 37 -8.21 8.41 22.49
CA ASN A 37 -7.42 7.19 22.71
C ASN A 37 -8.29 5.93 22.65
N TRP A 38 -8.08 5.09 21.63
CA TRP A 38 -8.80 3.81 21.46
C TRP A 38 -8.68 2.92 22.69
N ASN A 39 -7.51 2.91 23.33
CA ASN A 39 -7.19 2.01 24.44
C ASN A 39 -7.80 2.47 25.77
N GLN A 40 -8.51 3.61 25.81
CA GLN A 40 -9.17 4.09 27.01
C GLN A 40 -10.63 3.63 27.04
N GLY A 41 -10.95 2.72 27.97
CA GLY A 41 -12.30 2.14 28.09
C GLY A 41 -13.42 3.18 28.22
N THR A 42 -13.17 4.31 28.89
CA THR A 42 -14.17 5.39 29.07
C THR A 42 -14.57 6.11 27.79
N ASN A 43 -13.84 5.92 26.67
CA ASN A 43 -14.26 6.40 25.35
C ASN A 43 -15.26 5.46 24.66
N TRP A 44 -15.57 4.31 25.27
CA TRP A 44 -16.45 3.30 24.71
C TRP A 44 -17.71 3.14 25.56
N THR A 45 -18.75 2.64 24.92
CA THR A 45 -19.89 2.04 25.62
C THR A 45 -19.41 1.02 26.66
N ASN A 46 -20.16 0.89 27.76
CA ASN A 46 -19.80 0.03 28.90
C ASN A 46 -18.46 0.36 29.60
N ASN A 47 -17.84 1.51 29.30
CA ASN A 47 -16.53 1.91 29.83
C ASN A 47 -15.44 0.84 29.64
N ALA A 48 -15.53 0.06 28.56
CA ALA A 48 -14.68 -1.09 28.30
C ALA A 48 -14.14 -1.04 26.87
N VAL A 49 -12.84 -1.30 26.72
CA VAL A 49 -12.21 -1.36 25.38
C VAL A 49 -12.79 -2.58 24.62
N PRO A 50 -13.19 -2.42 23.34
CA PRO A 50 -13.71 -3.52 22.54
C PRO A 50 -12.72 -4.67 22.37
N GLY A 51 -13.21 -5.90 22.49
CA GLY A 51 -12.46 -7.12 22.26
C GLY A 51 -12.79 -7.80 20.93
N ALA A 52 -12.19 -8.98 20.69
CA ALA A 52 -12.23 -9.65 19.39
C ALA A 52 -13.63 -10.08 18.92
N GLY A 53 -14.61 -10.14 19.82
CA GLY A 53 -16.01 -10.42 19.51
C GLY A 53 -16.88 -9.19 19.25
N ASP A 54 -16.34 -7.98 19.48
CA ASP A 54 -17.12 -6.74 19.42
C ASP A 54 -17.06 -6.11 18.03
N ALA A 55 -18.22 -5.79 17.47
CA ALA A 55 -18.33 -4.97 16.26
C ALA A 55 -18.26 -3.49 16.63
N VAL A 56 -17.26 -2.79 16.11
CA VAL A 56 -16.94 -1.43 16.52
C VAL A 56 -17.56 -0.40 15.59
N THR A 57 -18.21 0.62 16.17
CA THR A 57 -18.67 1.82 15.46
C THR A 57 -18.02 3.06 16.05
N VAL A 58 -17.33 3.83 15.22
CA VAL A 58 -16.67 5.09 15.61
C VAL A 58 -17.28 6.21 14.78
N ASN A 59 -18.21 6.97 15.37
CA ASN A 59 -18.92 8.04 14.68
C ASN A 59 -19.50 9.03 15.70
N VAL A 60 -18.86 10.19 15.83
CA VAL A 60 -19.26 11.26 16.74
C VAL A 60 -19.13 12.62 16.06
N GLY A 61 -20.04 13.55 16.32
CA GLY A 61 -20.08 14.83 15.61
C GLY A 61 -18.86 15.74 15.79
N SER A 62 -17.96 15.45 16.73
CA SER A 62 -16.72 16.20 16.94
C SER A 62 -15.61 15.88 15.94
N ASN A 63 -15.78 14.84 15.13
CA ASN A 63 -14.83 14.38 14.11
C ASN A 63 -13.36 14.19 14.59
N PRO A 64 -13.09 13.52 15.73
CA PRO A 64 -11.73 13.39 16.27
C PRO A 64 -10.85 12.45 15.42
N THR A 65 -9.53 12.58 15.57
CA THR A 65 -8.59 11.54 15.13
C THR A 65 -8.34 10.56 16.27
N ILE A 66 -8.71 9.30 16.08
CA ILE A 66 -8.60 8.25 17.09
C ILE A 66 -7.25 7.55 16.97
N THR A 67 -6.48 7.53 18.05
CA THR A 67 -5.18 6.85 18.12
C THR A 67 -5.35 5.43 18.64
N VAL A 68 -4.84 4.46 17.89
CA VAL A 68 -4.73 3.04 18.28
C VAL A 68 -3.27 2.75 18.62
N ALA A 69 -2.91 2.85 19.90
CA ALA A 69 -1.51 2.73 20.37
C ALA A 69 -1.16 1.34 20.91
N GLY A 70 -2.13 0.62 21.48
CA GLY A 70 -1.95 -0.76 21.93
C GLY A 70 -2.28 -1.80 20.87
N ALA A 71 -2.11 -3.08 21.22
CA ALA A 71 -2.62 -4.19 20.40
C ALA A 71 -4.13 -4.34 20.62
N GLN A 72 -4.90 -4.22 19.55
CA GLN A 72 -6.36 -4.28 19.54
C GLN A 72 -6.82 -5.34 18.56
N SER A 73 -7.83 -6.10 18.95
CA SER A 73 -8.48 -7.10 18.11
C SER A 73 -9.97 -6.93 18.27
N VAL A 74 -10.68 -6.79 17.16
CA VAL A 74 -12.13 -6.56 17.13
C VAL A 74 -12.77 -7.40 16.03
N LEU A 75 -14.08 -7.59 16.13
CA LEU A 75 -14.81 -8.36 15.12
C LEU A 75 -14.82 -7.61 13.79
N SER A 76 -15.19 -6.33 13.81
CA SER A 76 -15.19 -5.44 12.66
C SER A 76 -15.08 -3.98 13.11
N VAL A 77 -14.75 -3.08 12.18
CA VAL A 77 -14.77 -1.63 12.40
C VAL A 77 -15.61 -0.96 11.33
N ASN A 78 -16.54 -0.10 11.74
CA ASN A 78 -17.18 0.91 10.91
C ASN A 78 -16.83 2.28 11.48
N SER A 79 -15.91 3.00 10.83
CA SER A 79 -15.44 4.30 11.32
C SER A 79 -15.83 5.40 10.35
N SER A 80 -16.49 6.43 10.86
CA SER A 80 -16.59 7.76 10.25
C SER A 80 -15.54 8.73 10.78
N GLU A 81 -14.69 8.27 11.71
CA GLU A 81 -13.57 9.04 12.26
C GLU A 81 -12.24 8.65 11.66
N ALA A 82 -11.32 9.61 11.64
CA ALA A 82 -9.95 9.35 11.22
C ALA A 82 -9.25 8.47 12.26
N LEU A 83 -8.42 7.52 11.82
CA LEU A 83 -7.64 6.66 12.70
C LEU A 83 -6.15 6.86 12.48
N ASN A 84 -5.39 6.95 13.57
CA ASN A 84 -3.94 6.85 13.57
C ASN A 84 -3.52 5.56 14.28
N ILE A 85 -3.00 4.59 13.52
CA ILE A 85 -2.54 3.32 14.04
C ILE A 85 -1.04 3.41 14.29
N THR A 86 -0.66 3.35 15.56
CA THR A 86 0.75 3.31 16.01
C THR A 86 1.07 1.98 16.71
N GLY A 87 0.05 1.29 17.23
CA GLY A 87 0.11 -0.05 17.79
C GLY A 87 -0.36 -1.12 16.79
N SER A 88 -1.30 -1.98 17.17
CA SER A 88 -1.84 -2.98 16.23
C SER A 88 -3.36 -3.00 16.23
N LEU A 89 -3.96 -3.14 15.06
CA LEU A 89 -5.40 -3.28 14.89
C LEU A 89 -5.68 -4.52 14.03
N SER A 90 -6.28 -5.54 14.63
CA SER A 90 -6.74 -6.75 13.96
C SER A 90 -8.26 -6.70 13.75
N VAL A 91 -8.71 -6.89 12.51
CA VAL A 91 -10.13 -7.01 12.16
C VAL A 91 -10.46 -8.41 11.65
N ALA A 92 -11.40 -9.10 12.30
CA ALA A 92 -11.76 -10.48 11.96
C ALA A 92 -12.74 -10.58 10.78
N GLN A 93 -13.58 -9.56 10.57
CA GLN A 93 -14.60 -9.48 9.53
C GLN A 93 -14.52 -8.17 8.74
N ALA A 94 -15.34 -8.07 7.70
CA ALA A 94 -15.39 -6.92 6.82
C ALA A 94 -15.53 -5.61 7.61
N SER A 95 -14.65 -4.66 7.34
CA SER A 95 -14.53 -3.38 8.02
C SER A 95 -14.42 -2.24 7.03
N THR A 96 -14.99 -1.09 7.38
CA THR A 96 -15.03 0.11 6.54
C THR A 96 -14.51 1.31 7.31
N PHE A 97 -13.60 2.04 6.69
CA PHE A 97 -13.03 3.29 7.19
C PHE A 97 -13.41 4.41 6.25
N ASN A 98 -14.45 5.17 6.61
CA ASN A 98 -15.01 6.26 5.80
C ASN A 98 -14.21 7.57 5.91
N SER A 99 -13.38 7.69 6.94
CA SER A 99 -12.43 8.79 7.14
C SER A 99 -10.99 8.29 7.04
N PRO A 100 -10.00 9.18 6.83
CA PRO A 100 -8.63 8.78 6.58
C PRO A 100 -8.03 7.89 7.67
N VAL A 101 -7.31 6.86 7.25
CA VAL A 101 -6.51 6.03 8.14
C VAL A 101 -5.03 6.30 7.88
N THR A 102 -4.28 6.59 8.94
CA THR A 102 -2.82 6.66 8.91
C THR A 102 -2.25 5.48 9.67
N LEU A 103 -1.49 4.62 8.99
CA LEU A 103 -0.63 3.62 9.63
C LEU A 103 0.76 4.25 9.82
N THR A 104 1.00 4.80 11.01
CA THR A 104 2.27 5.47 11.35
C THR A 104 3.31 4.49 11.88
N GLY A 105 2.86 3.34 12.37
CA GLY A 105 3.70 2.27 12.88
C GLY A 105 2.88 1.04 13.25
N GLY A 106 3.58 0.00 13.71
CA GLY A 106 2.94 -1.23 14.20
C GLY A 106 2.30 -2.08 13.09
N THR A 107 1.10 -2.62 13.30
CA THR A 107 0.51 -3.62 12.39
C THR A 107 -1.00 -3.48 12.18
N PHE A 108 -1.45 -3.37 10.93
CA PHE A 108 -2.86 -3.61 10.58
C PHE A 108 -3.03 -5.06 10.12
N THR A 109 -3.90 -5.84 10.77
CA THR A 109 -3.97 -7.29 10.55
C THR A 109 -5.39 -7.88 10.57
N GLY A 110 -5.48 -9.21 10.47
CA GLY A 110 -6.71 -9.98 10.58
C GLY A 110 -7.23 -10.54 9.24
N ASN A 111 -8.26 -11.37 9.31
CA ASN A 111 -8.81 -12.06 8.14
C ASN A 111 -9.92 -11.26 7.44
N GLY A 112 -10.44 -10.22 8.09
CA GLY A 112 -11.51 -9.39 7.56
C GLY A 112 -11.04 -8.48 6.43
N ASN A 113 -11.84 -8.31 5.39
CA ASN A 113 -11.58 -7.30 4.35
C ASN A 113 -11.66 -5.89 4.95
N ALA A 114 -10.77 -5.00 4.55
CA ALA A 114 -10.74 -3.61 4.98
C ALA A 114 -10.92 -2.69 3.77
N THR A 115 -11.93 -1.83 3.80
CA THR A 115 -12.19 -0.84 2.76
C THR A 115 -11.89 0.55 3.29
N PHE A 116 -10.88 1.21 2.72
CA PHE A 116 -10.41 2.54 3.12
C PHE A 116 -11.04 3.62 2.23
N THR A 117 -12.35 3.84 2.38
CA THR A 117 -13.11 4.87 1.63
C THR A 117 -12.59 6.27 1.88
N GLY A 118 -12.12 6.57 3.11
CA GLY A 118 -11.49 7.85 3.45
C GLY A 118 -10.01 7.97 3.04
N GLY A 119 -9.45 6.91 2.44
CA GLY A 119 -8.04 6.83 2.06
C GLY A 119 -7.13 6.22 3.16
N LEU A 120 -5.96 5.75 2.71
CA LEU A 120 -4.94 5.12 3.53
C LEU A 120 -3.60 5.82 3.33
N THR A 121 -3.05 6.39 4.40
CA THR A 121 -1.65 6.84 4.45
C THR A 121 -0.81 5.82 5.20
N TRP A 122 0.20 5.26 4.55
CA TRP A 122 1.12 4.30 5.14
C TRP A 122 2.48 4.98 5.36
N ASN A 123 2.77 5.31 6.61
CA ASN A 123 3.97 6.03 7.03
C ASN A 123 4.97 5.16 7.82
N GLY A 124 4.55 3.97 8.25
CA GLY A 124 5.42 2.95 8.86
C GLY A 124 4.65 1.68 9.21
N GLY A 125 5.33 0.70 9.81
CA GLY A 125 4.70 -0.56 10.20
C GLY A 125 4.39 -1.51 9.03
N THR A 126 3.58 -2.54 9.28
CA THR A 126 3.25 -3.59 8.30
C THR A 126 1.75 -3.84 8.20
N MET A 127 1.32 -4.44 7.10
CA MET A 127 -0.03 -4.98 6.97
C MET A 127 0.01 -6.50 6.79
N THR A 128 -0.72 -7.25 7.62
CA THR A 128 -0.66 -8.72 7.59
C THR A 128 -2.03 -9.37 7.59
N GLY A 129 -2.08 -10.68 7.38
CA GLY A 129 -3.33 -11.45 7.32
C GLY A 129 -3.87 -11.62 5.90
N SER A 130 -5.01 -12.30 5.79
CA SER A 130 -5.56 -12.77 4.51
C SER A 130 -6.66 -11.88 3.92
N GLY A 131 -7.17 -10.91 4.69
CA GLY A 131 -8.22 -10.02 4.21
C GLY A 131 -7.66 -8.98 3.24
N ASN A 132 -8.46 -8.54 2.28
CA ASN A 132 -8.04 -7.50 1.35
C ASN A 132 -7.83 -6.16 2.09
N ALA A 133 -6.87 -5.35 1.61
CA ALA A 133 -6.79 -3.92 1.85
C ALA A 133 -7.23 -3.22 0.57
N THR A 134 -8.46 -2.68 0.57
CA THR A 134 -9.10 -2.13 -0.63
C THR A 134 -9.16 -0.61 -0.56
N ILE A 135 -8.64 0.03 -1.60
CA ILE A 135 -8.75 1.47 -1.89
C ILE A 135 -9.81 1.62 -2.99
N PRO A 136 -11.05 1.99 -2.66
CA PRO A 136 -12.12 2.09 -3.65
C PRO A 136 -11.90 3.26 -4.62
N ILE A 137 -12.69 3.30 -5.70
CA ILE A 137 -12.72 4.43 -6.64
C ILE A 137 -13.01 5.73 -5.86
N GLY A 138 -12.24 6.78 -6.13
CA GLY A 138 -12.33 8.08 -5.46
C GLY A 138 -11.56 8.19 -4.14
N ALA A 139 -11.02 7.08 -3.62
CA ALA A 139 -10.13 7.09 -2.47
C ALA A 139 -8.65 7.06 -2.88
N THR A 140 -7.77 7.45 -1.96
CA THR A 140 -6.33 7.53 -2.17
C THR A 140 -5.57 6.55 -1.26
N PHE A 141 -4.48 6.00 -1.80
CA PHE A 141 -3.43 5.33 -1.05
C PHE A 141 -2.14 6.14 -1.17
N SER A 142 -1.46 6.40 -0.05
CA SER A 142 -0.19 7.13 -0.05
C SER A 142 0.84 6.44 0.83
N LEU A 143 1.91 5.91 0.22
CA LEU A 143 3.07 5.40 0.94
C LEU A 143 4.08 6.53 1.13
N THR A 144 4.26 6.94 2.37
CA THR A 144 5.14 8.07 2.76
C THR A 144 6.33 7.62 3.61
N GLY A 145 6.25 6.44 4.25
CA GLY A 145 7.36 5.86 5.01
C GLY A 145 8.57 5.58 4.12
N ALA A 146 9.78 5.77 4.65
CA ALA A 146 11.01 5.42 3.95
C ALA A 146 11.39 3.96 4.22
N GLY A 147 12.17 3.36 3.32
CA GLY A 147 12.58 1.97 3.36
C GLY A 147 11.51 1.00 2.85
N VAL A 148 11.59 -0.23 3.35
CA VAL A 148 10.74 -1.34 2.92
C VAL A 148 9.41 -1.31 3.67
N SER A 149 8.31 -1.27 2.94
CA SER A 149 6.95 -1.39 3.48
C SER A 149 6.31 -2.67 2.96
N TYR A 150 6.06 -3.61 3.88
CA TYR A 150 5.64 -4.96 3.55
C TYR A 150 4.17 -5.22 3.88
N THR A 151 3.45 -5.82 2.94
CA THR A 151 2.11 -6.37 3.17
C THR A 151 1.93 -7.79 2.67
N SER A 152 1.51 -8.68 3.58
CA SER A 152 1.03 -10.02 3.21
C SER A 152 -0.46 -9.99 2.82
N ARG A 153 -1.18 -8.91 3.10
CA ARG A 153 -2.57 -8.72 2.68
C ARG A 153 -2.60 -8.42 1.18
N PRO A 154 -3.55 -8.99 0.42
CA PRO A 154 -3.80 -8.52 -0.94
C PRO A 154 -4.14 -7.03 -0.94
N LEU A 155 -3.37 -6.24 -1.68
CA LEU A 155 -3.59 -4.81 -1.86
C LEU A 155 -4.38 -4.59 -3.16
N VAL A 156 -5.55 -3.95 -3.05
CA VAL A 156 -6.44 -3.66 -4.18
C VAL A 156 -6.61 -2.16 -4.32
N ILE A 157 -6.10 -1.58 -5.41
CA ILE A 157 -6.15 -0.14 -5.70
C ILE A 157 -7.09 0.11 -6.88
N ASN A 158 -8.36 0.37 -6.58
CA ASN A 158 -9.35 0.81 -7.58
C ASN A 158 -9.39 2.33 -7.73
N GLY A 159 -8.99 3.06 -6.70
CA GLY A 159 -8.78 4.50 -6.72
C GLY A 159 -7.39 4.88 -7.23
N THR A 160 -6.76 5.85 -6.59
CA THR A 160 -5.38 6.26 -6.90
C THR A 160 -4.44 5.89 -5.77
N GLY A 161 -3.29 5.34 -6.11
CA GLY A 161 -2.19 5.06 -5.19
C GLY A 161 -0.96 5.88 -5.57
N SER A 162 -0.17 6.31 -4.60
CA SER A 162 1.14 6.89 -4.84
C SER A 162 2.17 6.52 -3.77
N LEU A 163 3.41 6.34 -4.20
CA LEU A 163 4.59 6.39 -3.34
C LEU A 163 5.12 7.82 -3.38
N ALA A 164 5.35 8.44 -2.22
CA ALA A 164 5.91 9.78 -2.17
C ALA A 164 7.34 9.80 -2.74
N THR A 165 7.73 10.92 -3.35
CA THR A 165 9.06 11.08 -3.96
C THR A 165 10.20 10.92 -2.95
N GLY A 166 11.41 10.66 -3.46
CA GLY A 166 12.65 10.59 -2.69
C GLY A 166 13.47 9.33 -2.92
N GLY A 167 13.06 8.46 -3.85
CA GLY A 167 13.83 7.31 -4.32
C GLY A 167 14.25 6.33 -3.22
N ASN A 168 13.47 6.27 -2.14
CA ASN A 168 13.86 5.55 -0.93
C ASN A 168 12.75 4.66 -0.37
N LYS A 169 11.77 4.32 -1.19
CA LYS A 169 10.64 3.47 -0.80
C LYS A 169 10.64 2.21 -1.63
N VAL A 170 10.35 1.10 -0.96
CA VAL A 170 10.04 -0.16 -1.63
C VAL A 170 8.72 -0.67 -1.10
N LEU A 171 7.72 -0.73 -1.98
CA LEU A 171 6.45 -1.38 -1.66
C LEU A 171 6.60 -2.88 -1.93
N VAL A 172 6.48 -3.71 -0.90
CA VAL A 172 6.52 -5.18 -1.03
C VAL A 172 5.13 -5.74 -0.77
N VAL A 173 4.57 -6.45 -1.74
CA VAL A 173 3.22 -7.01 -1.70
C VAL A 173 3.22 -8.46 -2.11
N ASN A 174 2.47 -9.31 -1.40
CA ASN A 174 2.27 -10.69 -1.86
C ASN A 174 1.28 -10.80 -3.02
N SER A 175 0.37 -9.82 -3.13
CA SER A 175 -0.64 -9.75 -4.18
C SER A 175 -1.05 -8.30 -4.39
N LEU A 176 -1.06 -7.88 -5.65
CA LEU A 176 -1.43 -6.54 -6.08
C LEU A 176 -2.52 -6.63 -7.15
N THR A 177 -3.58 -5.84 -6.99
CA THR A 177 -4.59 -5.64 -8.03
C THR A 177 -4.78 -4.15 -8.24
N ILE A 178 -4.60 -3.70 -9.48
CA ILE A 178 -4.76 -2.29 -9.85
C ILE A 178 -5.96 -2.20 -10.79
N GLY A 179 -7.03 -1.57 -10.32
CA GLY A 179 -8.18 -1.17 -11.12
C GLY A 179 -8.13 0.32 -11.52
N GLY A 180 -7.43 1.14 -10.74
CA GLY A 180 -7.14 2.55 -11.05
C GLY A 180 -5.68 2.73 -11.46
N GLN A 181 -4.93 3.56 -10.72
CA GLN A 181 -3.52 3.83 -10.99
C GLN A 181 -2.68 3.77 -9.71
N LEU A 182 -1.47 3.22 -9.80
CA LEU A 182 -0.44 3.29 -8.76
C LEU A 182 0.76 4.06 -9.32
N ASP A 183 1.06 5.22 -8.77
CA ASP A 183 2.22 6.03 -9.12
C ASP A 183 3.41 5.71 -8.22
N LEU A 184 4.44 5.08 -8.79
CA LEU A 184 5.66 4.78 -8.05
C LEU A 184 6.55 6.01 -7.87
N ASN A 185 6.31 7.10 -8.60
CA ASN A 185 7.26 8.21 -8.72
C ASN A 185 8.67 7.66 -9.06
N ASP A 186 9.64 7.90 -8.20
CA ASP A 186 11.03 7.48 -8.31
C ASP A 186 11.36 6.26 -7.42
N ASN A 187 10.36 5.46 -7.04
CA ASN A 187 10.48 4.36 -6.08
C ASN A 187 10.20 2.99 -6.71
N ASP A 188 10.41 1.94 -5.90
CA ASP A 188 10.41 0.57 -6.37
C ASP A 188 9.25 -0.26 -5.80
N LEU A 189 8.95 -1.35 -6.50
CA LEU A 189 7.88 -2.30 -6.16
C LEU A 189 8.39 -3.72 -6.27
N VAL A 190 8.04 -4.55 -5.29
CA VAL A 190 8.27 -6.00 -5.28
C VAL A 190 6.93 -6.70 -5.14
N ILE A 191 6.60 -7.54 -6.12
CA ILE A 191 5.43 -8.42 -6.07
C ILE A 191 5.94 -9.82 -5.76
N ASP A 192 5.92 -10.18 -4.48
CA ASP A 192 6.37 -11.46 -3.92
C ASP A 192 5.26 -12.51 -4.07
N TYR A 193 5.14 -13.05 -5.28
CA TYR A 193 4.00 -13.87 -5.68
C TYR A 193 4.21 -15.34 -5.31
N THR A 194 3.10 -16.04 -5.06
CA THR A 194 3.09 -17.51 -5.04
C THR A 194 2.46 -18.05 -6.31
N GLY A 195 2.99 -19.14 -6.87
CA GLY A 195 2.43 -19.79 -8.05
C GLY A 195 3.05 -19.28 -9.35
N GLY A 196 2.22 -18.92 -10.32
CA GLY A 196 2.70 -18.48 -11.65
C GLY A 196 3.24 -17.06 -11.64
N THR A 197 4.23 -16.81 -12.52
CA THR A 197 4.82 -15.48 -12.74
C THR A 197 3.76 -14.40 -12.95
N GLN A 198 4.00 -13.24 -12.35
CA GLN A 198 3.21 -12.01 -12.54
C GLN A 198 3.89 -11.01 -13.49
N LEU A 199 5.00 -11.38 -14.14
CA LEU A 199 5.81 -10.41 -14.91
C LEU A 199 5.02 -9.85 -16.10
N GLY A 200 4.36 -10.69 -16.88
CA GLY A 200 3.59 -10.25 -18.04
C GLY A 200 2.40 -9.37 -17.69
N THR A 201 1.71 -9.65 -16.57
CA THR A 201 0.61 -8.81 -16.08
C THR A 201 1.14 -7.46 -15.58
N THR A 202 2.28 -7.47 -14.88
CA THR A 202 2.95 -6.26 -14.39
C THR A 202 3.43 -5.38 -15.54
N GLN A 203 4.09 -5.96 -16.54
CA GLN A 203 4.52 -5.23 -17.75
C GLN A 203 3.32 -4.62 -18.49
N SER A 204 2.21 -5.34 -18.60
CA SER A 204 0.99 -4.81 -19.22
C SER A 204 0.44 -3.59 -18.48
N GLN A 205 0.50 -3.58 -17.14
CA GLN A 205 0.09 -2.44 -16.31
C GLN A 205 1.04 -1.24 -16.48
N ILE A 206 2.35 -1.49 -16.60
CA ILE A 206 3.34 -0.44 -16.89
C ILE A 206 3.10 0.14 -18.28
N ASN A 207 2.94 -0.69 -19.30
CA ASN A 207 2.70 -0.25 -20.68
C ASN A 207 1.43 0.58 -20.83
N ALA A 208 0.35 0.18 -20.15
CA ALA A 208 -0.91 0.91 -20.13
C ALA A 208 -0.72 2.34 -19.59
N ALA A 209 0.02 2.50 -18.50
CA ALA A 209 0.32 3.80 -17.91
C ALA A 209 1.33 4.62 -18.75
N ARG A 210 2.38 3.95 -19.24
CA ARG A 210 3.46 4.50 -20.06
C ARG A 210 2.93 5.12 -21.35
N ASN A 211 1.92 4.51 -21.98
CA ASN A 211 1.21 5.05 -23.15
C ASN A 211 2.15 5.57 -24.26
N GLY A 212 3.08 4.72 -24.70
CA GLY A 212 4.09 5.09 -25.70
C GLY A 212 5.15 6.09 -25.22
N GLY A 213 5.35 6.21 -23.90
CA GLY A 213 6.40 7.00 -23.27
C GLY A 213 5.97 8.36 -22.73
N ASN A 214 4.74 8.80 -22.99
CA ASN A 214 4.24 10.08 -22.45
C ASN A 214 3.70 10.00 -21.01
N TRP A 215 3.49 8.79 -20.48
CA TRP A 215 2.98 8.55 -19.12
C TRP A 215 1.62 9.21 -18.81
N LEU A 216 0.78 9.37 -19.83
CA LEU A 216 -0.59 9.90 -19.72
C LEU A 216 -1.66 8.80 -19.70
N GLY A 217 -1.26 7.52 -19.61
CA GLY A 217 -2.20 6.43 -19.39
C GLY A 217 -2.98 6.63 -18.10
N THR A 218 -4.27 6.31 -18.11
CA THR A 218 -5.20 6.59 -17.01
C THR A 218 -5.35 5.43 -16.02
N SER A 219 -4.68 4.31 -16.26
CA SER A 219 -4.66 3.14 -15.39
C SER A 219 -3.29 2.47 -15.37
N GLY A 220 -3.08 1.60 -14.39
CA GLY A 220 -1.88 0.78 -14.27
C GLY A 220 -0.79 1.35 -13.37
N ILE A 221 0.45 0.92 -13.59
CA ILE A 221 1.61 1.30 -12.78
C ILE A 221 2.33 2.44 -13.49
N THR A 222 2.23 3.65 -12.96
CA THR A 222 2.79 4.86 -13.57
C THR A 222 4.02 5.36 -12.81
N SER A 223 4.74 6.30 -13.43
CA SER A 223 5.76 7.10 -12.77
C SER A 223 5.62 8.56 -13.18
N THR A 224 5.18 9.41 -12.25
CA THR A 224 5.20 10.86 -12.45
C THR A 224 6.63 11.39 -12.57
N SER A 225 7.61 10.77 -11.88
CA SER A 225 9.03 11.14 -12.01
C SER A 225 9.55 10.89 -13.42
N ALA A 226 9.27 9.73 -14.02
CA ALA A 226 9.63 9.42 -15.41
C ALA A 226 8.92 10.37 -16.40
N ARG A 227 7.62 10.65 -16.19
CA ARG A 227 6.86 11.61 -17.01
C ARG A 227 7.52 12.98 -17.06
N ASN A 228 7.99 13.44 -15.91
CA ASN A 228 8.51 14.79 -15.73
C ASN A 228 10.03 14.87 -15.95
N ALA A 229 10.70 13.75 -16.25
CA ALA A 229 12.13 13.71 -16.50
C ALA A 229 12.48 14.57 -17.71
N SER A 230 13.55 15.36 -17.57
CA SER A 230 14.10 16.21 -18.63
C SER A 230 15.62 16.09 -18.60
N PRO A 231 16.22 15.36 -19.56
CA PRO A 231 15.58 14.66 -20.68
C PRO A 231 14.74 13.45 -20.25
N GLN A 232 13.88 12.94 -21.14
CA GLN A 232 12.96 11.82 -20.90
C GLN A 232 13.69 10.46 -20.93
N ASN A 233 14.71 10.31 -20.08
CA ASN A 233 15.61 9.16 -20.09
C ASN A 233 15.32 8.10 -19.01
N THR A 234 14.31 8.31 -18.17
CA THR A 234 13.93 7.36 -17.10
C THR A 234 12.55 6.75 -17.35
N THR A 235 12.32 5.60 -16.73
CA THR A 235 11.15 4.75 -16.91
C THR A 235 10.97 3.81 -15.71
N LEU A 236 10.02 2.88 -15.82
CA LEU A 236 9.89 1.72 -14.95
C LEU A 236 10.26 0.46 -15.74
N GLY A 237 11.28 -0.27 -15.26
CA GLY A 237 11.61 -1.59 -15.76
C GLY A 237 10.99 -2.68 -14.89
N ALA A 238 10.73 -3.87 -15.45
CA ALA A 238 10.23 -5.02 -14.70
C ALA A 238 10.98 -6.32 -15.06
N ILE A 239 11.46 -7.05 -14.05
CA ILE A 239 12.18 -8.32 -14.22
C ILE A 239 11.79 -9.34 -13.15
N GLU A 240 12.07 -10.62 -13.41
CA GLU A 240 12.03 -11.65 -12.35
C GLU A 240 13.22 -11.48 -11.41
N SER A 241 12.94 -11.53 -10.11
CA SER A 241 13.95 -11.54 -9.04
C SER A 241 14.99 -12.64 -9.21
N GLY A 242 14.61 -13.83 -9.67
CA GLY A 242 15.57 -14.90 -9.95
C GLY A 242 16.62 -14.52 -11.00
N ALA A 243 16.23 -13.74 -12.00
CA ALA A 243 17.15 -13.23 -13.01
C ALA A 243 18.00 -12.05 -12.48
N TYR A 244 17.38 -11.15 -11.71
CA TYR A 244 18.10 -10.09 -11.01
C TYR A 244 19.21 -10.63 -10.10
N LEU A 245 18.91 -11.65 -9.29
CA LEU A 245 19.86 -12.27 -8.37
C LEU A 245 21.00 -13.02 -9.07
N ALA A 246 20.79 -13.46 -10.32
CA ALA A 246 21.85 -14.06 -11.13
C ALA A 246 22.89 -13.02 -11.59
N LEU A 247 22.46 -11.76 -11.77
CA LEU A 247 23.32 -10.64 -12.15
C LEU A 247 23.88 -9.91 -10.91
N ASN A 248 23.10 -9.87 -9.82
CA ASN A 248 23.39 -9.15 -8.59
C ASN A 248 23.47 -10.12 -7.39
N PRO A 249 24.58 -10.87 -7.23
CA PRO A 249 24.75 -11.82 -6.13
C PRO A 249 24.83 -11.07 -4.79
N GLY A 250 23.76 -11.10 -4.00
CA GLY A 250 23.67 -10.37 -2.73
C GLY A 250 22.32 -10.45 -2.01
N GLY A 251 21.24 -10.87 -2.69
CA GLY A 251 19.98 -11.26 -2.04
C GLY A 251 19.01 -10.12 -1.71
N THR A 252 19.33 -8.87 -2.07
CA THR A 252 18.47 -7.72 -1.81
C THR A 252 18.23 -6.86 -3.04
N PHE A 253 17.00 -6.36 -3.19
CA PHE A 253 16.58 -5.37 -4.18
C PHE A 253 16.11 -4.11 -3.44
N SER A 254 16.83 -3.00 -3.60
CA SER A 254 16.56 -1.72 -2.92
C SER A 254 16.35 -1.84 -1.39
N GLY A 255 17.10 -2.75 -0.76
CA GLY A 255 17.02 -3.04 0.68
C GLY A 255 15.95 -4.06 1.09
N ALA A 256 15.06 -4.48 0.18
CA ALA A 256 14.15 -5.60 0.40
C ALA A 256 14.85 -6.93 0.12
N THR A 257 14.72 -7.90 1.02
CA THR A 257 15.13 -9.28 0.73
C THR A 257 14.19 -9.87 -0.32
N THR A 258 14.74 -10.52 -1.33
CA THR A 258 13.96 -11.19 -2.37
C THR A 258 14.49 -12.60 -2.55
N ASP A 259 13.59 -13.56 -2.79
CA ASP A 259 13.95 -14.89 -3.25
C ASP A 259 13.90 -14.94 -4.79
N THR A 260 13.76 -16.12 -5.38
CA THR A 260 13.73 -16.27 -6.84
C THR A 260 12.30 -16.19 -7.42
N THR A 261 11.29 -15.84 -6.62
CA THR A 261 9.85 -15.89 -6.95
C THR A 261 9.13 -14.58 -6.70
N ALA A 262 9.71 -13.48 -7.15
CA ALA A 262 9.10 -12.16 -7.15
C ALA A 262 9.29 -11.42 -8.49
N VAL A 263 8.36 -10.53 -8.83
CA VAL A 263 8.57 -9.51 -9.87
C VAL A 263 9.12 -8.26 -9.20
N LEU A 264 10.23 -7.75 -9.74
CA LEU A 264 10.87 -6.51 -9.32
C LEU A 264 10.54 -5.43 -10.34
N VAL A 265 10.03 -4.30 -9.88
CA VAL A 265 9.81 -3.09 -10.69
C VAL A 265 10.68 -1.98 -10.13
N LYS A 266 11.56 -1.43 -10.96
CA LYS A 266 12.52 -0.39 -10.57
C LYS A 266 12.27 0.89 -11.35
N TYR A 267 12.34 2.04 -10.67
CA TYR A 267 12.55 3.32 -11.36
C TYR A 267 14.00 3.41 -11.81
N THR A 268 14.22 3.42 -13.12
CA THR A 268 15.58 3.40 -13.69
C THR A 268 15.66 4.08 -15.05
N TYR A 269 16.84 4.11 -15.66
CA TYR A 269 17.08 4.57 -17.02
C TYR A 269 16.52 3.60 -18.06
N TYR A 270 16.15 4.11 -19.24
CA TYR A 270 15.91 3.21 -20.38
C TYR A 270 17.18 2.43 -20.69
N GLY A 271 17.08 1.11 -20.62
CA GLY A 271 18.20 0.22 -20.93
C GLY A 271 19.15 -0.06 -19.78
N ASP A 272 18.90 0.39 -18.54
CA ASP A 272 19.52 -0.26 -17.36
C ASP A 272 18.82 -1.61 -17.16
N VAL A 273 19.28 -2.62 -17.89
CA VAL A 273 18.58 -3.91 -17.97
C VAL A 273 18.87 -4.81 -16.78
N ASP A 274 20.00 -4.61 -16.11
CA ASP A 274 20.44 -5.39 -14.96
C ASP A 274 20.13 -4.72 -13.59
N PHE A 275 19.55 -3.51 -13.61
CA PHE A 275 19.17 -2.71 -12.45
C PHE A 275 20.35 -2.27 -11.59
N ASN A 276 21.52 -2.02 -12.18
CA ASN A 276 22.69 -1.50 -11.48
C ASN A 276 22.68 0.04 -11.35
N GLY A 277 21.71 0.71 -11.99
CA GLY A 277 21.47 2.15 -11.89
C GLY A 277 22.23 2.99 -12.93
N ILE A 278 23.02 2.38 -13.81
CA ILE A 278 23.73 3.04 -14.91
C ILE A 278 23.40 2.34 -16.23
N VAL A 279 23.53 3.06 -17.34
CA VAL A 279 23.49 2.46 -18.69
C VAL A 279 24.92 2.35 -19.18
N ASP A 280 25.41 1.15 -19.43
CA ASP A 280 26.78 0.93 -19.88
C ASP A 280 26.91 -0.20 -20.93
N PHE A 281 28.14 -0.68 -21.13
CA PHE A 281 28.44 -1.69 -22.14
C PHE A 281 27.69 -3.02 -21.89
N ASP A 282 27.48 -3.41 -20.63
CA ASP A 282 26.84 -4.68 -20.30
C ASP A 282 25.35 -4.65 -20.70
N ASP A 283 24.72 -3.47 -20.63
CA ASP A 283 23.37 -3.25 -21.12
C ASP A 283 23.28 -3.32 -22.64
N TYR A 284 24.20 -2.66 -23.36
CA TYR A 284 24.28 -2.74 -24.82
C TYR A 284 24.51 -4.17 -25.29
N SER A 285 25.36 -4.93 -24.58
CA SER A 285 25.56 -6.35 -24.89
C SER A 285 24.28 -7.17 -24.73
N SER A 286 23.41 -6.79 -23.80
CA SER A 286 22.15 -7.50 -23.52
C SER A 286 21.09 -7.23 -24.59
N ILE A 287 20.93 -5.97 -25.03
CA ILE A 287 20.03 -5.62 -26.14
C ILE A 287 20.50 -6.21 -27.47
N ASP A 288 21.81 -6.19 -27.75
CA ASP A 288 22.38 -6.82 -28.94
C ASP A 288 22.10 -8.33 -28.95
N ALA A 289 22.27 -8.99 -27.79
CA ALA A 289 21.96 -10.40 -27.64
C ALA A 289 20.46 -10.67 -27.80
N GLY A 290 19.60 -9.81 -27.27
CA GLY A 290 18.15 -9.92 -27.40
C GLY A 290 17.69 -9.82 -28.85
N PHE A 291 18.15 -8.78 -29.55
CA PHE A 291 17.87 -8.55 -30.97
C PHE A 291 18.32 -9.74 -31.84
N ASN A 292 19.59 -10.15 -31.73
CA ASN A 292 20.18 -11.21 -32.56
C ASN A 292 19.55 -12.58 -32.32
N ASN A 293 18.91 -12.80 -31.16
CA ASN A 293 18.27 -14.07 -30.81
C ASN A 293 16.74 -13.98 -30.78
N ASN A 294 16.15 -12.87 -31.24
CA ASN A 294 14.70 -12.62 -31.23
C ASN A 294 14.06 -12.85 -29.84
N ARG A 295 14.75 -12.43 -28.78
CA ARG A 295 14.23 -12.46 -27.41
C ARG A 295 13.45 -11.18 -27.12
N THR A 296 12.68 -11.20 -26.04
CA THR A 296 11.79 -10.09 -25.63
C THR A 296 11.90 -9.86 -24.13
N GLY A 297 11.28 -8.79 -23.64
CA GLY A 297 11.31 -8.40 -22.23
C GLY A 297 12.58 -7.65 -21.82
N TRP A 298 12.47 -6.95 -20.69
CA TRP A 298 13.42 -5.94 -20.22
C TRP A 298 14.89 -6.41 -20.22
N LEU A 299 15.18 -7.58 -19.65
CA LEU A 299 16.55 -8.14 -19.58
C LEU A 299 17.20 -8.40 -20.94
N ASN A 300 16.39 -8.46 -22.01
CA ASN A 300 16.87 -8.67 -23.38
C ASN A 300 16.87 -7.36 -24.18
N GLY A 301 16.59 -6.21 -23.56
CA GLY A 301 16.62 -4.90 -24.20
C GLY A 301 15.32 -4.44 -24.87
N ASP A 302 14.19 -5.07 -24.56
CA ASP A 302 12.83 -4.56 -24.90
C ASP A 302 12.44 -3.54 -23.82
N VAL A 303 13.00 -2.34 -23.93
CA VAL A 303 12.97 -1.28 -22.91
C VAL A 303 11.75 -0.39 -23.03
N ASP A 304 11.06 -0.42 -24.18
CA ASP A 304 9.75 0.20 -24.34
C ASP A 304 8.59 -0.73 -23.92
N GLY A 305 8.87 -2.03 -23.75
CA GLY A 305 7.98 -3.07 -23.27
C GLY A 305 6.99 -3.58 -24.31
N ASN A 306 7.17 -3.29 -25.60
CA ASN A 306 6.21 -3.61 -26.65
C ASN A 306 6.24 -5.09 -27.08
N GLY A 307 7.20 -5.88 -26.59
CA GLY A 307 7.33 -7.30 -26.86
C GLY A 307 8.23 -7.63 -28.05
N ILE A 308 8.99 -6.68 -28.57
CA ILE A 308 9.96 -6.83 -29.66
C ILE A 308 11.16 -5.96 -29.32
N VAL A 309 12.37 -6.49 -29.52
CA VAL A 309 13.59 -5.68 -29.48
C VAL A 309 13.85 -5.14 -30.88
N ASP A 310 13.77 -3.82 -31.07
CA ASP A 310 14.01 -3.18 -32.36
C ASP A 310 14.65 -1.79 -32.25
N PHE A 311 14.60 -1.01 -33.34
CA PHE A 311 15.22 0.31 -33.43
C PHE A 311 14.70 1.29 -32.37
N ASP A 312 13.43 1.19 -31.97
CA ASP A 312 12.84 2.09 -31.00
C ASP A 312 13.48 1.88 -29.61
N ASP A 313 13.84 0.65 -29.27
CA ASP A 313 14.60 0.34 -28.04
C ASP A 313 16.02 0.91 -28.07
N TYR A 314 16.74 0.74 -29.20
CA TYR A 314 18.08 1.32 -29.37
C TYR A 314 18.04 2.85 -29.23
N SER A 315 17.02 3.51 -29.78
CA SER A 315 16.84 4.96 -29.65
C SER A 315 16.68 5.40 -28.18
N LEU A 316 15.95 4.62 -27.37
CA LEU A 316 15.73 4.91 -25.96
C LEU A 316 16.99 4.70 -25.11
N ILE A 317 17.70 3.57 -25.29
CA ILE A 317 18.95 3.31 -24.57
C ILE A 317 20.05 4.30 -24.98
N ASP A 318 20.16 4.65 -26.26
CA ASP A 318 21.11 5.66 -26.74
C ASP A 318 20.84 7.05 -26.12
N GLN A 319 19.56 7.44 -26.04
CA GLN A 319 19.21 8.68 -25.37
C GLN A 319 19.59 8.63 -23.88
N ALA A 320 19.27 7.53 -23.19
CA ALA A 320 19.61 7.38 -21.79
C ALA A 320 21.12 7.37 -21.56
N PHE A 321 21.89 6.60 -22.32
CA PHE A 321 23.35 6.56 -22.23
C PHE A 321 23.99 7.94 -22.35
N ASN A 322 23.54 8.72 -23.34
CA ASN A 322 24.08 10.06 -23.62
C ASN A 322 23.65 11.14 -22.60
N THR A 323 22.63 10.86 -21.78
CA THR A 323 22.00 11.88 -20.92
C THR A 323 21.83 11.46 -19.47
N GLN A 324 22.20 10.24 -19.11
CA GLN A 324 22.19 9.75 -17.74
C GLN A 324 23.06 10.63 -16.84
N GLY A 325 22.69 10.68 -15.57
CA GLY A 325 23.44 11.38 -14.54
C GLY A 325 24.38 10.42 -13.80
N GLY A 326 24.30 10.43 -12.48
CA GLY A 326 24.89 9.38 -11.66
C GLY A 326 23.95 8.18 -11.54
N ALA A 327 24.42 7.14 -10.85
CA ALA A 327 23.63 5.95 -10.59
C ALA A 327 22.32 6.25 -9.84
N LEU A 328 21.23 5.55 -10.21
CA LEU A 328 19.88 5.65 -9.62
C LEU A 328 19.60 4.62 -8.52
#